data_AF-H6SSB6-F1
#
_entry.id   AF-H6SSB6-F1
#
_cell.length_a   1.000
_cell.length_b   1.000
_cell.length_c   1.000
_cell.angle_alpha   90.00
_cell.angle_beta   90.00
_cell.angle_gamma   90.00
#
_symmetry.space_group_name_H-M   'P 1'
#
loop_
_entity.id
_entity.type
_entity.pdbx_description
1 polymer ?
#
loop_
_entity_poly.entity_id
_entity_poly.type
_entity_poly.pdbx_seq_one_letter_code
_entity_poly.pdbx_strand_id
1 'polypeptide(L)'
;MRPTPSAPLIQMIQGSSISPDTVAQVHAAAQGYERVLVCLDSMHTHDHVLAELEAYGALVSPGSYCVVFDTFVEDMPSDLFPDRPWDPGNSPKTAVRAFLRDHPEFEIDPSIPDKLLVSVAPDGYLRRR
;
A
#
# COMPACT_ATOMS: atom_id res chain seq x y z
N MET A 1 26.17 0.40 18.97
CA MET A 1 25.87 -0.07 17.61
C MET A 1 26.51 0.91 16.63
N ARG A 2 27.32 0.48 15.64
CA ARG A 2 27.88 1.42 14.65
C ARG A 2 26.80 1.70 13.59
N PRO A 3 26.57 2.96 13.18
CA PRO A 3 25.62 3.26 12.12
C PRO A 3 26.12 2.68 10.80
N THR A 4 25.24 2.04 10.04
CA THR A 4 25.52 1.53 8.69
C THR A 4 25.44 2.66 7.66
N PRO A 5 26.02 2.53 6.46
CA PRO A 5 26.04 3.59 5.43
C PRO A 5 24.66 4.08 4.97
N SER A 6 23.60 3.28 5.17
CA SER A 6 22.21 3.60 4.85
C SER A 6 21.46 4.31 5.98
N ALA A 7 22.04 4.42 7.18
CA ALA A 7 21.43 5.10 8.32
C ALA A 7 20.95 6.55 8.03
N PRO A 8 21.59 7.36 7.16
CA PRO A 8 21.06 8.69 6.83
C PRO A 8 19.91 8.70 5.81
N LEU A 9 19.59 7.57 5.16
CA LEU A 9 18.55 7.46 4.12
C LEU A 9 17.29 6.72 4.59
N ILE A 10 17.32 6.10 5.77
CA ILE A 10 16.22 5.28 6.30
C ILE A 10 15.86 5.80 7.69
N GLN A 11 14.63 6.27 7.83
CA GLN A 11 14.02 6.58 9.11
C GLN A 11 13.05 5.47 9.50
N MET A 12 13.19 4.91 10.71
CA MET A 12 12.26 3.93 11.26
C MET A 12 11.21 4.64 12.12
N ILE A 13 9.93 4.43 11.81
CA ILE A 13 8.79 4.82 12.66
C ILE A 13 8.13 3.52 13.11
N GLN A 14 7.98 3.32 14.41
CA GLN A 14 7.45 2.07 14.96
C GLN A 14 6.06 2.30 15.57
N GLY A 15 5.08 1.52 15.12
CA GLY A 15 3.70 1.54 15.60
C GLY A 15 2.78 0.83 14.62
N SER A 16 1.49 0.78 14.92
CA SER A 16 0.50 0.32 13.95
C SER A 16 0.41 1.35 12.81
N SER A 17 0.45 0.88 11.56
CA SER A 17 0.40 1.75 10.38
C SER A 17 -0.93 2.47 10.21
N ILE A 18 -1.97 2.09 10.95
CA ILE A 18 -3.27 2.80 10.96
C ILE A 18 -3.49 3.61 12.24
N SER A 19 -2.52 3.62 13.17
CA SER A 19 -2.66 4.41 14.39
C SER A 19 -2.46 5.91 14.12
N PRO A 20 -3.27 6.81 14.72
CA PRO A 20 -3.15 8.24 14.49
C PRO A 20 -1.74 8.80 14.74
N ASP A 21 -1.06 8.30 15.78
CA ASP A 21 0.30 8.73 16.14
C ASP A 21 1.34 8.33 15.10
N THR A 22 1.24 7.12 14.52
CA THR A 22 2.13 6.67 13.43
C THR A 22 1.83 7.43 12.15
N VAL A 23 0.56 7.59 11.79
CA VAL A 23 0.15 8.33 10.59
C VAL A 23 0.66 9.78 10.66
N ALA A 24 0.48 10.47 11.80
CA ALA A 24 0.97 11.83 11.99
C ALA A 24 2.50 11.93 11.84
N GLN A 25 3.25 10.98 12.37
CA GLN A 25 4.72 10.94 12.21
C GLN A 25 5.14 10.74 10.76
N VAL A 26 4.46 9.86 10.01
CA VAL A 26 4.74 9.62 8.59
C VAL A 26 4.43 10.87 7.76
N HIS A 27 3.28 11.51 8.01
CA HIS A 27 2.93 12.78 7.34
C HIS A 27 3.95 13.88 7.62
N ALA A 28 4.39 14.02 8.87
CA ALA A 28 5.44 14.98 9.22
C ALA A 28 6.78 14.65 8.53
N ALA A 29 7.14 13.37 8.46
CA ALA A 29 8.37 12.94 7.79
C ALA A 29 8.31 13.15 6.26
N ALA A 30 7.13 13.04 5.64
CA ALA A 30 6.93 13.25 4.20
C ALA A 30 6.79 14.74 3.81
N GLN A 31 6.65 15.64 4.79
CA GLN A 31 6.44 17.06 4.52
C GLN A 31 7.63 17.68 3.78
N GLY A 32 7.34 18.45 2.72
CA GLY A 32 8.35 19.18 1.94
C GLY A 32 9.07 18.36 0.86
N TYR A 33 8.76 17.07 0.73
CA TYR A 33 9.26 16.26 -0.39
C TYR A 33 8.42 16.49 -1.66
N GLU A 34 9.10 16.65 -2.80
CA GLU A 34 8.44 16.89 -4.10
C GLU A 34 7.83 15.61 -4.71
N ARG A 35 8.44 14.45 -4.44
CA ARG A 35 8.04 13.15 -4.98
C ARG A 35 7.95 12.12 -3.89
N VAL A 36 6.76 11.59 -3.69
CA VAL A 36 6.46 10.57 -2.70
C VAL A 36 5.81 9.38 -3.41
N LEU A 37 6.32 8.19 -3.12
CA LEU A 37 5.77 6.90 -3.50
C LEU A 37 5.46 6.15 -2.20
N VAL A 38 4.31 5.48 -2.15
CA VAL A 38 3.86 4.72 -0.99
C VAL A 38 3.82 3.23 -1.34
N CYS A 39 4.27 2.38 -0.42
CA CYS A 39 4.17 0.92 -0.52
C CYS A 39 3.44 0.40 0.72
N LEU A 40 2.33 -0.32 0.55
CA LEU A 40 1.54 -0.91 1.62
C LEU A 40 1.74 -2.43 1.60
N ASP A 41 2.35 -2.97 2.66
CA ASP A 41 2.71 -4.39 2.78
C ASP A 41 2.77 -4.80 4.27
N SER A 42 1.70 -4.51 5.02
CA SER A 42 1.63 -4.78 6.47
C SER A 42 0.68 -5.95 6.79
N MET A 43 -0.61 -5.66 6.96
CA MET A 43 -1.72 -6.58 7.17
C MET A 43 -2.62 -6.57 5.95
N HIS A 44 -3.18 -7.73 5.61
CA HIS A 44 -3.83 -7.91 4.31
C HIS A 44 -5.35 -8.02 4.37
N THR A 45 -5.97 -7.71 5.51
CA THR A 45 -7.44 -7.63 5.61
C THR A 45 -7.97 -6.38 4.91
N HIS A 46 -9.19 -6.46 4.40
CA HIS A 46 -9.86 -5.36 3.70
C HIS A 46 -9.80 -4.04 4.49
N ASP A 47 -10.34 -4.07 5.72
CA ASP A 47 -10.49 -2.87 6.54
C ASP A 47 -9.16 -2.23 6.89
N HIS A 48 -8.11 -3.04 7.10
CA HIS A 48 -6.79 -2.54 7.44
C HIS A 48 -6.13 -1.87 6.23
N VAL A 49 -6.12 -2.54 5.08
CA VAL A 49 -5.53 -1.98 3.85
C VAL A 49 -6.29 -0.73 3.41
N LEU A 50 -7.63 -0.71 3.56
CA LEU A 50 -8.44 0.48 3.27
C LEU A 50 -8.05 1.63 4.19
N ALA A 51 -7.90 1.39 5.49
CA ALA A 51 -7.46 2.42 6.43
C ALA A 51 -6.04 2.95 6.11
N GLU A 52 -5.12 2.11 5.64
CA GLU A 52 -3.81 2.55 5.17
C GLU A 52 -3.91 3.39 3.89
N LEU A 53 -4.75 2.98 2.94
CA LEU A 53 -5.00 3.73 1.70
C LEU A 53 -5.55 5.14 2.01
N GLU A 54 -6.53 5.24 2.90
CA GLU A 54 -7.08 6.52 3.37
C GLU A 54 -6.02 7.37 4.10
N ALA A 55 -5.19 6.74 4.91
CA ALA A 55 -4.17 7.45 5.69
C ALA A 55 -3.03 8.00 4.81
N TYR A 56 -2.60 7.25 3.80
CA TYR A 56 -1.35 7.52 3.07
C TYR A 56 -1.55 7.90 1.60
N GLY A 57 -2.71 7.63 1.00
CA GLY A 57 -2.98 7.94 -0.41
C GLY A 57 -2.74 9.41 -0.76
N ALA A 58 -3.17 10.33 0.11
CA ALA A 58 -2.98 11.76 -0.10
C ALA A 58 -1.50 12.21 -0.17
N LEU A 59 -0.58 11.43 0.40
CA LEU A 59 0.86 11.70 0.37
C LEU A 59 1.47 11.43 -1.01
N VAL A 60 0.91 10.51 -1.80
CA VAL A 60 1.46 10.11 -3.10
C VAL A 60 1.48 11.31 -4.04
N SER A 61 2.63 11.64 -4.63
CA SER A 61 2.69 12.79 -5.55
C SER A 61 1.96 12.50 -6.87
N PRO A 62 1.38 13.51 -7.56
CA PRO A 62 0.89 13.35 -8.92
C PRO A 62 1.95 12.75 -9.85
N GLY A 63 1.56 11.77 -10.66
CA GLY A 63 2.44 10.96 -11.51
C GLY A 63 3.23 9.86 -10.78
N SER A 64 3.11 9.75 -9.45
CA SER A 64 3.71 8.69 -8.62
C SER A 64 2.68 7.60 -8.28
N TYR A 65 3.07 6.66 -7.40
CA TYR A 65 2.29 5.47 -7.10
C TYR A 65 2.03 5.26 -5.61
N CYS A 66 0.85 4.73 -5.30
CA CYS A 66 0.61 3.90 -4.13
C CYS A 66 0.60 2.44 -4.61
N VAL A 67 1.54 1.63 -4.12
CA VAL A 67 1.63 0.21 -4.46
C VAL A 67 1.05 -0.59 -3.30
N VAL A 68 -0.03 -1.31 -3.56
CA VAL A 68 -0.68 -2.23 -2.62
C VAL A 68 -0.24 -3.64 -2.95
N PHE A 69 0.47 -4.28 -2.03
CA PHE A 69 0.97 -5.63 -2.21
C PHE A 69 -0.10 -6.69 -1.90
N ASP A 70 0.19 -7.92 -2.33
CA ASP A 70 -0.60 -9.14 -2.11
C ASP A 70 -2.06 -9.08 -2.55
N THR A 71 -2.38 -8.22 -3.52
CA THR A 71 -3.71 -8.20 -4.13
C THR A 71 -4.05 -9.52 -4.83
N PHE A 72 -3.05 -10.35 -5.17
CA PHE A 72 -3.28 -11.69 -5.73
C PHE A 72 -4.08 -12.62 -4.79
N VAL A 73 -4.08 -12.36 -3.47
CA VAL A 73 -4.83 -13.15 -2.47
C VAL A 73 -6.29 -13.31 -2.87
N GLU A 74 -6.89 -12.29 -3.47
CA GLU A 74 -8.28 -12.32 -3.93
C GLU A 74 -8.56 -13.37 -5.01
N ASP A 75 -7.55 -13.74 -5.80
CA ASP A 75 -7.69 -14.68 -6.92
C ASP A 75 -7.26 -16.11 -6.55
N MET A 76 -6.87 -16.34 -5.29
CA MET A 76 -6.41 -17.63 -4.79
C MET A 76 -7.54 -18.46 -4.19
N PRO A 77 -7.37 -19.79 -4.02
CA PRO A 77 -8.28 -20.59 -3.20
C PRO A 77 -8.35 -20.09 -1.75
N SER A 78 -9.54 -20.10 -1.14
CA SER A 78 -9.78 -19.58 0.22
C SER A 78 -9.10 -20.39 1.33
N ASP A 79 -8.66 -21.61 1.05
CA ASP A 79 -7.99 -22.50 1.99
C ASP A 79 -6.45 -22.45 1.89
N LEU A 80 -5.89 -21.59 1.05
CA LEU A 80 -4.45 -21.50 0.84
C LEU A 80 -3.69 -20.91 2.05
N PHE A 81 -4.35 -20.06 2.84
CA PHE A 81 -3.76 -19.37 3.99
C PHE A 81 -4.56 -19.60 5.29
N PRO A 82 -4.64 -20.84 5.79
CA PRO A 82 -5.59 -21.21 6.85
C PRO A 82 -5.36 -20.52 8.20
N ASP A 83 -4.12 -20.08 8.47
CA ASP A 83 -3.74 -19.40 9.73
C ASP A 83 -3.76 -17.87 9.61
N ARG A 84 -4.24 -17.31 8.50
CA ARG A 84 -4.30 -15.87 8.25
C ARG A 84 -5.74 -15.36 8.34
N PRO A 85 -5.94 -14.11 8.82
CA PRO A 85 -7.27 -13.52 8.90
C PRO A 85 -7.75 -12.92 7.56
N TRP A 86 -7.13 -13.26 6.43
CA TRP A 86 -7.44 -12.74 5.10
C TRP A 86 -7.54 -13.87 4.07
N ASP A 87 -8.48 -13.71 3.15
CA ASP A 87 -8.86 -14.65 2.11
C ASP A 87 -9.63 -13.90 0.99
N PRO A 88 -10.02 -14.55 -0.12
CA PRO A 88 -10.90 -13.92 -1.10
C PRO A 88 -12.16 -13.34 -0.47
N GLY A 89 -12.43 -12.05 -0.71
CA GLY A 89 -13.51 -11.30 -0.07
C GLY A 89 -13.08 -10.45 1.14
N ASN A 90 -11.92 -10.73 1.73
CA ASN A 90 -11.30 -9.94 2.80
C ASN A 90 -9.79 -9.76 2.53
N SER A 91 -9.47 -9.06 1.43
CA SER A 91 -8.13 -9.01 0.84
C SER A 91 -7.69 -7.59 0.46
N PRO A 92 -6.40 -7.35 0.16
CA PRO A 92 -5.94 -6.05 -0.32
C PRO A 92 -6.61 -5.60 -1.61
N LYS A 93 -6.95 -6.54 -2.52
CA LYS A 93 -7.64 -6.20 -3.77
C LYS A 93 -9.05 -5.66 -3.51
N THR A 94 -9.76 -6.21 -2.53
CA THR A 94 -11.08 -5.67 -2.15
C THR A 94 -10.99 -4.25 -1.59
N ALA A 95 -9.94 -3.93 -0.83
CA ALA A 95 -9.69 -2.58 -0.32
C ALA A 95 -9.35 -1.60 -1.45
N VAL A 96 -8.50 -1.99 -2.40
CA VAL A 96 -8.21 -1.21 -3.62
C VAL A 96 -9.49 -0.87 -4.38
N ARG A 97 -10.35 -1.87 -4.63
CA ARG A 97 -11.63 -1.66 -5.31
C ARG A 97 -12.55 -0.71 -4.54
N ALA A 98 -12.49 -0.72 -3.21
CA ALA A 98 -13.27 0.19 -2.37
C ALA A 98 -12.75 1.63 -2.45
N PHE A 99 -11.45 1.82 -2.23
CA PHE A 99 -10.77 3.10 -2.29
C PHE A 99 -10.99 3.82 -3.64
N LEU A 100 -10.84 3.11 -4.76
CA LEU A 100 -10.97 3.71 -6.09
C LEU A 100 -12.38 4.22 -6.43
N ARG A 101 -13.43 3.85 -5.67
CA ARG A 101 -14.78 4.41 -5.89
C ARG A 101 -14.87 5.88 -5.51
N ASP A 102 -14.13 6.27 -4.48
CA ASP A 102 -14.22 7.59 -3.87
C ASP A 102 -12.99 8.47 -4.20
N HIS A 103 -11.96 7.89 -4.83
CA HIS A 103 -10.69 8.54 -5.17
C HIS A 103 -10.40 8.56 -6.70
N PRO A 104 -11.10 9.41 -7.48
CA PRO A 104 -10.95 9.47 -8.95
C PRO A 104 -9.60 10.00 -9.43
N GLU A 105 -8.80 10.59 -8.55
CA GLU A 105 -7.41 10.98 -8.79
C GLU A 105 -6.47 9.78 -8.89
N PHE A 106 -6.90 8.58 -8.50
CA PHE A 106 -6.14 7.34 -8.66
C PHE A 106 -6.69 6.47 -9.79
N GLU A 107 -5.80 5.72 -10.42
CA GLU A 107 -6.14 4.67 -11.38
C GLU A 107 -5.20 3.47 -11.26
N ILE A 108 -5.67 2.29 -11.62
CA ILE A 108 -4.81 1.10 -11.74
C ILE A 108 -3.95 1.23 -12.99
N ASP A 109 -2.64 1.06 -12.86
CA ASP A 109 -1.71 0.93 -13.98
C ASP A 109 -1.38 -0.55 -14.25
N PRO A 110 -1.96 -1.17 -15.29
CA PRO A 110 -1.67 -2.56 -15.66
C PRO A 110 -0.30 -2.71 -16.34
N SER A 111 0.31 -1.62 -16.81
CA SER A 111 1.53 -1.68 -17.62
C SER A 111 2.75 -2.21 -16.86
N ILE A 112 2.73 -2.16 -15.52
CA ILE A 112 3.77 -2.73 -14.67
C ILE A 112 3.61 -4.24 -14.52
N PRO A 113 2.49 -4.78 -13.98
CA PRO A 113 2.33 -6.23 -13.84
C PRO A 113 2.37 -6.95 -15.20
N ASP A 114 1.83 -6.36 -16.27
CA ASP A 114 1.86 -6.97 -17.61
C ASP A 114 3.27 -7.16 -18.16
N LYS A 115 4.20 -6.25 -17.84
CA LYS A 115 5.61 -6.38 -18.22
C LYS A 115 6.35 -7.44 -17.40
N LEU A 116 5.93 -7.67 -16.16
CA LEU A 116 6.56 -8.64 -15.26
C LEU A 116 6.11 -10.08 -15.53
N LEU A 117 4.98 -10.27 -16.22
CA LEU A 117 4.29 -11.55 -16.50
C LEU A 117 3.76 -12.28 -15.26
N VAL A 118 4.44 -12.15 -14.12
CA VAL A 118 4.02 -12.66 -12.82
C VAL A 118 4.19 -11.53 -11.80
N SER A 119 3.16 -11.26 -11.02
CA SER A 119 3.16 -10.24 -9.97
C SER A 119 2.37 -10.69 -8.76
N VAL A 120 2.81 -10.27 -7.58
CA VAL A 120 2.07 -10.38 -6.31
C VAL A 120 1.08 -9.23 -6.13
N ALA A 121 1.13 -8.21 -6.99
CA ALA A 121 0.29 -7.03 -6.91
C ALA A 121 -0.56 -6.83 -8.19
N PRO A 122 -1.29 -7.84 -8.72
CA PRO A 122 -2.23 -7.61 -9.82
C PRO A 122 -3.31 -6.62 -9.36
N ASP A 123 -3.55 -5.55 -10.12
CA ASP A 123 -4.40 -4.41 -9.72
C ASP A 123 -3.87 -3.56 -8.54
N GLY A 124 -2.67 -3.83 -8.03
CA GLY A 124 -2.10 -3.17 -6.85
C GLY A 124 -1.30 -1.89 -7.15
N TYR A 125 -1.01 -1.58 -8.41
CA TYR A 125 -0.26 -0.38 -8.79
C TYR A 125 -1.21 0.78 -9.04
N LEU A 126 -1.42 1.63 -8.02
CA LEU A 126 -2.32 2.79 -8.12
C LEU A 126 -1.52 4.04 -8.48
N ARG A 127 -1.66 4.51 -9.71
CA ARG A 127 -1.07 5.76 -10.18
C ARG A 127 -1.93 6.93 -9.75
N ARG A 128 -1.34 7.93 -9.09
CA ARG A 128 -2.01 9.23 -8.90
C ARG A 128 -1.86 10.05 -10.18
N ARG A 129 -2.96 10.52 -10.75
CA ARG A 129 -2.97 11.31 -11.98
C ARG A 129 -2.37 12.70 -11.79
#